data_AF-A0A6A8AHY7-F1
#
_entry.id   AF-A0A6A8AHY7-F1
#
_cell.length_a   1.000
_cell.length_b   1.000
_cell.length_c   1.000
_cell.angle_alpha   90.00
_cell.angle_beta   90.00
_cell.angle_gamma   90.00
#
_symmetry.space_group_name_H-M   'P 1'
#
loop_
_entity.id
_entity.type
_entity.pdbx_description
1 polymer ?
#
loop_
_entity_poly.entity_id
_entity_poly.type
_entity_poly.pdbx_seq_one_letter_code
_entity_poly.pdbx_strand_id
1 'polypeptide(L)'
;MLIKPISEDGYDLVLGSRKLRESKRRGKGKIPFYRPWGQFVLMICSYTLSKKKYSDPECGFIALSRLAMEAMKFEKAGFFVESEMLYLAEKKGLETTEVPITEIYTENGSTLNPLKHGFGNLGIAITYISEKRPLFFFGISGAVLTIIGLTAGAWVLYIAFIGSGGVAVGSALVAVLFIVIGVFIVLTGLILNALTRLIVNVIAEEKEKEAMMDERVVKG
;
A
#
# COMPACT_ATOMS: atom_id res chain seq x y z
N MET A 1 17.24 22.26 -7.02
CA MET A 1 16.99 21.07 -7.88
C MET A 1 15.49 20.84 -8.04
N LEU A 2 14.71 20.75 -6.96
CA LEU A 2 13.24 20.57 -7.02
C LEU A 2 12.43 21.83 -7.40
N ILE A 3 13.00 23.03 -7.28
CA ILE A 3 12.30 24.29 -7.59
C ILE A 3 12.22 24.55 -9.10
N LYS A 4 13.18 24.04 -9.87
CA LYS A 4 13.23 24.26 -11.32
C LYS A 4 11.99 23.73 -12.04
N PRO A 5 11.54 22.48 -11.81
CA PRO A 5 10.33 21.99 -12.48
C PRO A 5 9.06 22.75 -12.08
N ILE A 6 9.02 23.32 -10.87
CA ILE A 6 7.89 24.16 -10.45
C ILE A 6 7.90 25.50 -11.19
N SER A 7 9.07 26.12 -11.31
CA SER A 7 9.20 27.48 -11.87
C SER A 7 9.31 27.51 -13.40
N GLU A 8 9.87 26.48 -14.01
CA GLU A 8 10.22 26.43 -15.45
C GLU A 8 9.24 25.55 -16.23
N ASP A 9 8.82 24.41 -15.66
CA ASP A 9 7.99 23.41 -16.36
C ASP A 9 6.51 23.40 -15.91
N GLY A 10 6.16 24.22 -14.91
CA GLY A 10 4.78 24.39 -14.44
C GLY A 10 4.22 23.24 -13.59
N TYR A 11 5.07 22.42 -12.98
CA TYR A 11 4.60 21.36 -12.07
C TYR A 11 4.15 21.91 -10.72
N ASP A 12 3.10 21.31 -10.17
CA ASP A 12 2.53 21.69 -8.88
C ASP A 12 3.16 20.95 -7.70
N LEU A 13 3.56 19.70 -7.90
CA LEU A 13 4.21 18.88 -6.88
C LEU A 13 5.37 18.08 -7.48
N VAL A 14 6.55 18.24 -6.88
CA VAL A 14 7.79 17.60 -7.34
C VAL A 14 8.35 16.73 -6.23
N LEU A 15 8.49 15.44 -6.49
CA LEU A 15 9.10 14.48 -5.56
C LEU A 15 10.55 14.23 -5.92
N GLY A 16 11.42 14.19 -4.92
CA GLY A 16 12.72 13.58 -5.06
C GLY A 16 12.59 12.07 -5.16
N SER A 17 13.37 11.43 -6.03
CA SER A 17 13.42 9.98 -6.11
C SER A 17 14.85 9.46 -6.05
N ARG A 18 15.08 8.50 -5.13
CA ARG A 18 16.38 7.81 -5.00
C ARG A 18 16.51 6.61 -5.96
N LYS A 19 15.44 6.28 -6.68
CA LYS A 19 15.32 5.07 -7.50
C LYS A 19 15.27 5.32 -9.01
N LEU A 20 15.30 6.58 -9.44
CA LEU A 20 15.43 6.93 -10.85
C LEU A 20 16.79 6.47 -11.41
N ARG A 21 16.85 6.23 -12.71
CA ARG A 21 18.06 5.69 -13.38
C ARG A 21 19.29 6.60 -13.18
N GLU A 22 19.06 7.89 -12.95
CA GLU A 22 20.09 8.92 -12.78
C GLU A 22 20.45 9.20 -11.32
N SER A 23 19.72 8.62 -10.36
CA SER A 23 20.02 8.79 -8.94
C SER A 23 21.33 8.11 -8.58
N LYS A 24 22.21 8.85 -7.89
CA LYS A 24 23.51 8.33 -7.42
C LYS A 24 23.41 7.91 -5.96
N ARG A 25 24.14 6.87 -5.58
CA ARG A 25 24.29 6.44 -4.19
C ARG A 25 25.72 6.68 -3.72
N ARG A 26 25.90 7.40 -2.61
CA ARG A 26 27.21 7.56 -1.95
C ARG A 26 27.18 6.93 -0.56
N GLY A 27 28.12 6.02 -0.31
CA GLY A 27 28.33 5.36 1.00
C GLY A 27 28.28 3.82 0.94
N LYS A 28 28.98 3.15 1.87
CA LYS A 28 29.11 1.67 1.97
C LYS A 28 28.09 1.01 2.93
N GLY A 29 26.97 1.68 3.22
CA GLY A 29 25.97 1.14 4.16
C GLY A 29 25.23 -0.09 3.62
N LYS A 30 25.18 -1.19 4.39
CA LYS A 30 24.35 -2.36 4.08
C LYS A 30 22.87 -2.00 4.23
N ILE A 31 22.06 -2.33 3.23
CA ILE A 31 20.60 -2.13 3.30
C ILE A 31 20.01 -3.22 4.19
N PRO A 32 19.16 -2.89 5.19
CA PRO A 32 18.47 -3.90 5.99
C PRO A 32 17.54 -4.77 5.12
N PHE A 33 17.51 -6.08 5.35
CA PHE A 33 16.78 -7.05 4.53
C PHE A 33 15.24 -6.83 4.50
N TYR A 34 14.68 -6.18 5.51
CA TYR A 34 13.24 -5.87 5.59
C TYR A 34 12.82 -4.62 4.82
N ARG A 35 13.78 -3.76 4.41
CA ARG A 35 13.49 -2.49 3.72
C ARG A 35 12.77 -2.67 2.37
N PRO A 36 13.11 -3.67 1.52
CA PRO A 36 12.40 -3.89 0.26
C PRO A 36 10.92 -4.22 0.44
N TRP A 37 10.58 -5.00 1.48
CA TRP A 37 9.20 -5.38 1.78
C TRP A 37 8.36 -4.17 2.21
N GLY A 38 8.88 -3.35 3.13
CA GLY A 38 8.22 -2.10 3.52
C GLY A 38 8.01 -1.18 2.31
N GLN A 39 9.05 -0.99 1.49
CA GLN A 39 8.94 -0.16 0.28
C GLN A 39 7.95 -0.72 -0.75
N PHE A 40 7.83 -2.05 -0.86
CA PHE A 40 6.87 -2.68 -1.77
C PHE A 40 5.42 -2.44 -1.32
N VAL A 41 5.14 -2.61 -0.03
CA VAL A 41 3.83 -2.32 0.58
C VAL A 41 3.45 -0.87 0.33
N LEU A 42 4.37 0.05 0.56
CA LEU A 42 4.16 1.50 0.38
C LEU A 42 3.94 1.87 -1.08
N MET A 43 4.74 1.29 -1.99
CA MET A 43 4.53 1.44 -3.43
C MET A 43 3.13 0.98 -3.87
N ILE A 44 2.63 -0.14 -3.33
CA ILE A 44 1.25 -0.60 -3.62
C ILE A 44 0.23 0.40 -3.08
N CYS A 45 0.38 0.89 -1.85
CA CYS A 45 -0.50 1.92 -1.28
C CYS A 45 -0.57 3.16 -2.16
N SER A 46 0.58 3.75 -2.48
CA SER A 46 0.66 5.00 -3.23
C SER A 46 0.16 4.83 -4.67
N TYR A 47 0.45 3.70 -5.32
CA TYR A 47 -0.10 3.39 -6.66
C TYR A 47 -1.62 3.24 -6.62
N THR A 48 -2.15 2.60 -5.57
CA THR A 48 -3.59 2.43 -5.38
C THR A 48 -4.30 3.76 -5.17
N LEU A 49 -3.64 4.70 -4.49
CA LEU A 49 -4.18 6.02 -4.16
C LEU A 49 -4.11 7.01 -5.32
N SER A 50 -2.97 7.06 -5.99
CA SER A 50 -2.64 8.13 -6.95
C SER A 50 -2.77 7.73 -8.43
N LYS A 51 -3.03 6.43 -8.70
CA LYS A 51 -3.05 5.74 -10.02
C LYS A 51 -1.85 5.98 -10.95
N LYS A 52 -0.94 6.89 -10.59
CA LYS A 52 0.34 7.17 -11.21
C LYS A 52 1.40 6.30 -10.54
N LYS A 53 2.37 5.86 -11.34
CA LYS A 53 3.52 5.09 -10.84
C LYS A 53 4.60 6.08 -10.40
N TYR A 54 4.86 6.12 -9.10
CA TYR A 54 6.01 6.83 -8.54
C TYR A 54 7.09 5.82 -8.16
N SER A 55 8.33 6.17 -8.47
CA SER A 55 9.52 5.37 -8.20
C SER A 55 9.89 5.37 -6.72
N ASP A 56 9.65 6.47 -6.00
CA ASP A 56 9.94 6.60 -4.56
C ASP A 56 8.88 7.46 -3.83
N PRO A 57 7.65 6.94 -3.66
CA PRO A 57 6.53 7.71 -3.06
C PRO A 57 6.72 8.04 -1.57
N GLU A 58 7.72 7.43 -0.93
CA GLU A 58 8.07 7.61 0.49
C GLU A 58 9.23 8.58 0.69
N CYS A 59 9.62 9.29 -0.36
CA CYS A 59 10.64 10.32 -0.23
C CYS A 59 10.02 11.58 0.37
N GLY A 60 10.41 11.91 1.61
CA GLY A 60 10.04 13.18 2.24
C GLY A 60 10.68 14.43 1.62
N PHE A 61 11.42 14.29 0.51
CA PHE A 61 12.01 15.41 -0.21
C PHE A 61 11.05 15.87 -1.31
N ILE A 62 10.07 16.70 -0.92
CA ILE A 62 8.98 17.17 -1.78
C ILE A 62 9.05 18.70 -1.89
N ALA A 63 8.78 19.23 -3.07
CA ALA A 63 8.53 20.66 -3.29
C ALA A 63 7.10 20.86 -3.81
N LEU A 64 6.44 21.92 -3.31
CA LEU A 64 5.06 22.26 -3.63
C LEU A 64 5.00 23.66 -4.24
N SER A 65 4.19 23.83 -5.28
CA SER A 65 3.78 25.15 -5.77
C SER A 65 2.89 25.83 -4.73
N ARG A 66 2.75 27.16 -4.84
CA ARG A 66 1.83 27.90 -3.96
C ARG A 66 0.38 27.41 -4.12
N LEU A 67 -0.03 27.09 -5.35
CA LEU A 67 -1.33 26.51 -5.65
C LEU A 67 -1.50 25.16 -4.96
N ALA A 68 -0.49 24.28 -5.04
CA ALA A 68 -0.53 22.99 -4.37
C ALA A 68 -0.65 23.12 -2.84
N MET A 69 0.10 24.03 -2.23
CA MET A 69 0.02 24.30 -0.79
C MET A 69 -1.35 24.80 -0.35
N GLU A 70 -1.94 25.75 -1.08
CA GLU A 70 -3.27 26.29 -0.75
C GLU A 70 -4.39 25.26 -1.04
N ALA A 71 -4.18 24.41 -2.03
CA ALA A 71 -5.09 23.33 -2.36
C ALA A 71 -5.02 22.17 -1.35
N MET A 72 -3.84 21.79 -0.84
CA MET A 72 -3.70 20.64 0.05
C MET A 72 -4.07 21.00 1.50
N LYS A 73 -5.35 20.79 1.84
CA LYS A 73 -5.81 20.79 3.24
C LYS A 73 -5.62 19.40 3.82
N PHE A 74 -4.64 19.24 4.70
CA PHE A 74 -4.39 18.00 5.43
C PHE A 74 -5.44 17.85 6.52
N GLU A 75 -6.28 16.83 6.43
CA GLU A 75 -7.37 16.60 7.40
C GLU A 75 -6.88 15.80 8.62
N LYS A 76 -5.77 15.06 8.50
CA LYS A 76 -5.24 14.24 9.60
C LYS A 76 -3.74 14.41 9.76
N ALA A 77 -3.32 14.85 10.95
CA ALA A 77 -1.94 14.73 11.38
C ALA A 77 -1.68 13.29 11.83
N GLY A 78 -1.18 12.45 10.93
CA GLY A 78 -0.81 11.08 11.28
C GLY A 78 -0.62 10.19 10.08
N PHE A 79 0.64 9.79 9.90
CA PHE A 79 1.15 8.72 9.03
C PHE A 79 0.72 8.75 7.56
N PHE A 80 1.70 8.93 6.67
CA PHE A 80 1.58 9.07 5.21
C PHE A 80 1.21 10.45 4.69
N VAL A 81 1.83 11.50 5.23
CA VAL A 81 1.71 12.85 4.65
C VAL A 81 2.11 12.82 3.17
N GLU A 82 3.13 12.07 2.81
CA GLU A 82 3.62 11.92 1.44
C GLU A 82 2.59 11.23 0.53
N SER A 83 2.01 10.11 0.95
CA SER A 83 0.97 9.44 0.15
C SER A 83 -0.36 10.22 0.14
N GLU A 84 -0.68 10.96 1.20
CA GLU A 84 -1.83 11.87 1.23
C GLU A 84 -1.62 13.05 0.27
N MET A 85 -0.42 13.63 0.22
CA MET A 85 -0.05 14.65 -0.76
C MET A 85 -0.22 14.14 -2.19
N LEU A 86 0.25 12.92 -2.48
CA LEU A 86 0.08 12.28 -3.80
C LEU A 86 -1.38 12.03 -4.15
N TYR A 87 -2.17 11.56 -3.19
CA TYR A 87 -3.61 11.34 -3.34
C TYR A 87 -4.36 12.65 -3.59
N LEU A 88 -4.08 13.69 -2.81
CA LEU A 88 -4.69 15.00 -2.96
C LEU A 88 -4.27 15.68 -4.26
N ALA A 89 -3.02 15.50 -4.69
CA ALA A 89 -2.55 15.98 -5.98
C ALA A 89 -3.37 15.38 -7.13
N GLU A 90 -3.55 14.05 -7.14
CA GLU A 90 -4.39 13.40 -8.16
C GLU A 90 -5.85 13.86 -8.07
N LYS A 91 -6.44 13.84 -6.86
CA LYS A 91 -7.84 14.23 -6.65
C LYS A 91 -8.14 15.67 -7.09
N LYS A 92 -7.15 16.56 -6.99
CA LYS A 92 -7.28 17.98 -7.37
C LYS A 92 -6.73 18.29 -8.76
N GLY A 93 -6.29 17.27 -9.51
CA GLY A 93 -5.76 17.45 -10.87
C GLY A 93 -4.47 18.26 -10.93
N LEU A 94 -3.66 18.22 -9.87
CA LEU A 94 -2.37 18.90 -9.82
C LEU A 94 -1.32 18.14 -10.65
N GLU A 95 -0.46 18.89 -11.35
CA GLU A 95 0.62 18.29 -12.15
C GLU A 95 1.78 17.83 -11.26
N THR A 96 2.24 16.59 -11.48
CA THR A 96 3.22 15.92 -10.60
C THR A 96 4.38 15.29 -11.36
N THR A 97 5.59 15.39 -10.81
CA THR A 97 6.80 14.77 -11.41
C THR A 97 7.83 14.30 -10.38
N GLU A 98 8.77 13.43 -10.81
CA GLU A 98 9.88 12.94 -9.98
C GLU A 98 11.24 13.45 -10.51
N VAL A 99 12.13 13.87 -9.60
CA VAL A 99 13.49 14.33 -9.92
C VAL A 99 14.51 13.43 -9.22
N PRO A 100 15.59 13.00 -9.90
CA PRO A 100 16.59 12.12 -9.29
C PRO A 100 17.33 12.83 -8.16
N ILE A 101 17.48 12.16 -7.01
CA ILE A 101 18.24 12.67 -5.87
C ILE A 101 19.34 11.70 -5.42
N THR A 102 20.40 12.26 -4.86
CA THR A 102 21.54 11.46 -4.37
C THR A 102 21.33 11.07 -2.92
N GLU A 103 21.27 9.76 -2.64
CA GLU A 103 21.21 9.26 -1.27
C GLU A 103 22.62 9.20 -0.67
N ILE A 104 22.84 9.92 0.43
CA ILE A 104 24.12 9.97 1.16
C ILE A 104 23.93 9.23 2.49
N TYR A 105 24.62 8.10 2.66
CA TYR A 105 24.67 7.38 3.94
C TYR A 105 25.91 7.80 4.73
N THR A 106 25.71 8.41 5.89
CA THR A 106 26.77 8.65 6.88
C THR A 106 26.70 7.59 7.98
N GLU A 107 27.85 7.18 8.54
CA GLU A 107 27.94 6.12 9.56
C GLU A 107 27.17 6.43 10.86
N ASN A 108 26.78 7.69 11.08
CA ASN A 108 26.01 8.16 12.24
C ASN A 108 24.57 8.62 11.89
N GLY A 109 23.99 8.14 10.79
CA GLY A 109 22.77 8.71 10.20
C GLY A 109 21.42 8.33 10.82
N SER A 110 21.34 7.66 11.98
CA SER A 110 20.03 7.36 12.59
C SER A 110 20.08 7.27 14.12
N THR A 111 19.57 8.31 14.78
CA THR A 111 19.33 8.38 16.23
C THR A 111 18.08 7.64 16.68
N LEU A 112 17.29 7.08 15.75
CA LEU A 112 16.04 6.36 16.04
C LEU A 112 16.15 4.89 15.68
N ASN A 113 15.76 4.04 16.62
CA ASN A 113 15.91 2.59 16.58
C ASN A 113 15.19 2.01 15.33
N PRO A 114 15.94 1.57 14.28
CA PRO A 114 15.37 1.27 12.95
C PRO A 114 14.30 0.17 12.97
N LEU A 115 14.34 -0.69 13.98
CA LEU A 115 13.39 -1.77 14.18
C LEU A 115 12.07 -1.26 14.78
N LYS A 116 12.10 -0.46 15.85
CA LYS A 116 10.87 0.05 16.49
C LYS A 116 10.08 0.98 15.54
N HIS A 117 10.79 1.80 14.76
CA HIS A 117 10.14 2.67 13.78
C HIS A 117 9.67 1.88 12.56
N GLY A 118 10.48 0.93 12.04
CA GLY A 118 10.10 0.09 10.91
C GLY A 118 8.85 -0.75 11.17
N PHE A 119 8.73 -1.39 12.35
CA PHE A 119 7.56 -2.18 12.73
C PHE A 119 6.31 -1.32 12.99
N GLY A 120 6.46 -0.12 13.56
CA GLY A 120 5.34 0.82 13.73
C GLY A 120 4.73 1.23 12.38
N ASN A 121 5.58 1.57 11.42
CA ASN A 121 5.15 2.00 10.08
C ASN A 121 4.51 0.86 9.28
N LEU A 122 5.04 -0.37 9.41
CA LEU A 122 4.48 -1.58 8.80
C LEU A 122 3.09 -1.91 9.35
N GLY A 123 2.89 -1.81 10.67
CA GLY A 123 1.59 -2.04 11.29
C GLY A 123 0.54 -1.06 10.76
N ILE A 124 0.89 0.22 10.65
CA ILE A 124 -0.01 1.25 10.12
C ILE A 124 -0.30 1.01 8.63
N ALA A 125 0.71 0.65 7.83
CA ALA A 125 0.52 0.31 6.43
C ALA A 125 -0.39 -0.92 6.24
N ILE A 126 -0.21 -1.95 7.06
CA ILE A 126 -1.03 -3.17 7.06
C ILE A 126 -2.48 -2.82 7.41
N THR A 127 -2.71 -2.04 8.48
CA THR A 127 -4.04 -1.56 8.85
C THR A 127 -4.68 -0.79 7.69
N TYR A 128 -3.92 0.11 7.06
CA TYR A 128 -4.41 0.91 5.94
C TYR A 128 -4.80 0.07 4.70
N ILE A 129 -3.97 -0.88 4.29
CA ILE A 129 -4.28 -1.77 3.15
C ILE A 129 -5.47 -2.67 3.50
N SER A 130 -5.52 -3.16 4.74
CA SER A 130 -6.66 -3.93 5.25
C SER A 130 -7.97 -3.14 5.18
N GLU A 131 -7.94 -1.84 5.48
CA GLU A 131 -9.11 -0.95 5.40
C GLU A 131 -9.50 -0.58 3.97
N LYS A 132 -8.52 -0.21 3.12
CA LYS A 132 -8.80 0.33 1.77
C LYS A 132 -8.97 -0.73 0.70
N ARG A 133 -8.28 -1.88 0.83
CA ARG A 133 -8.27 -2.97 -0.15
C ARG A 133 -8.31 -4.32 0.57
N PRO A 134 -9.36 -4.59 1.36
CA PRO A 134 -9.46 -5.80 2.18
C PRO A 134 -9.30 -7.09 1.36
N LEU A 135 -9.92 -7.16 0.18
CA LEU A 135 -9.81 -8.33 -0.69
C LEU A 135 -8.38 -8.65 -1.11
N PHE A 136 -7.57 -7.63 -1.39
CA PHE A 136 -6.19 -7.86 -1.82
C PHE A 136 -5.33 -8.36 -0.66
N PHE A 137 -5.47 -7.74 0.52
CA PHE A 137 -4.70 -8.12 1.71
C PHE A 137 -5.05 -9.52 2.20
N PHE A 138 -6.33 -9.77 2.51
CA PHE A 138 -6.81 -11.04 3.02
C PHE A 138 -6.82 -12.12 1.94
N GLY A 139 -7.11 -11.76 0.68
CA GLY A 139 -7.09 -12.70 -0.44
C GLY A 139 -5.69 -13.24 -0.71
N ILE A 140 -4.66 -12.40 -0.79
CA ILE A 140 -3.29 -12.86 -1.02
C ILE A 140 -2.75 -13.65 0.17
N SER A 141 -2.90 -13.11 1.39
CA SER A 141 -2.39 -13.79 2.59
C SER A 141 -3.07 -15.15 2.82
N GLY A 142 -4.39 -15.21 2.66
CA GLY A 142 -5.15 -16.46 2.76
C GLY A 142 -4.85 -17.43 1.63
N ALA A 143 -4.67 -16.96 0.39
CA ALA A 143 -4.29 -17.81 -0.74
C ALA A 143 -2.90 -18.42 -0.54
N VAL A 144 -1.91 -17.65 -0.09
CA VAL A 144 -0.56 -18.16 0.22
C VAL A 144 -0.64 -19.26 1.28
N LEU A 145 -1.39 -19.02 2.37
CA LEU A 145 -1.55 -20.01 3.44
C LEU A 145 -2.23 -21.29 2.95
N THR A 146 -3.25 -21.14 2.10
CA THR A 146 -3.98 -22.27 1.50
C THR A 146 -3.09 -23.09 0.58
N ILE A 147 -2.26 -22.44 -0.25
CA ILE A 147 -1.30 -23.10 -1.13
C ILE A 147 -0.27 -23.87 -0.30
N ILE A 148 0.25 -23.28 0.77
CA ILE A 148 1.17 -23.97 1.70
C ILE A 148 0.51 -25.23 2.28
N GLY A 149 -0.73 -25.10 2.76
CA GLY A 149 -1.49 -26.25 3.27
C GLY A 149 -1.74 -27.33 2.20
N LEU A 150 -2.08 -26.95 0.97
CA LEU A 150 -2.27 -27.89 -0.15
C LEU A 150 -0.97 -28.60 -0.54
N THR A 151 0.15 -27.89 -0.61
CA THR A 151 1.45 -28.50 -0.91
C THR A 151 1.90 -29.47 0.19
N ALA A 152 1.72 -29.10 1.46
CA ALA A 152 1.97 -29.98 2.59
C ALA A 152 1.04 -31.22 2.55
N GLY A 153 -0.24 -31.04 2.26
CA GLY A 153 -1.21 -32.14 2.12
C GLY A 153 -0.85 -33.10 0.98
N ALA A 154 -0.49 -32.56 -0.18
CA ALA A 154 -0.02 -33.36 -1.32
C ALA A 154 1.26 -34.14 -0.99
N TRP A 155 2.18 -33.52 -0.24
CA TRP A 155 3.39 -34.18 0.23
C TRP A 155 3.10 -35.35 1.17
N VAL A 156 2.15 -35.18 2.10
CA VAL A 156 1.71 -36.26 3.00
C VAL A 156 1.08 -37.42 2.23
N LEU A 157 0.23 -37.11 1.24
CA LEU A 157 -0.35 -38.14 0.37
C LEU A 157 0.73 -38.88 -0.42
N TYR A 158 1.68 -38.15 -1.00
CA TYR A 158 2.79 -38.75 -1.76
C TYR A 158 3.60 -39.75 -0.93
N ILE A 159 3.95 -39.38 0.31
CA ILE A 159 4.65 -40.29 1.24
C ILE A 159 3.80 -41.50 1.58
N ALA A 160 2.50 -41.32 1.81
CA ALA A 160 1.59 -42.43 2.12
C ALA A 160 1.39 -43.41 0.95
N PHE A 161 1.50 -42.94 -0.30
CA PHE A 161 1.40 -43.79 -1.49
C PHE A 161 2.67 -44.59 -1.78
N ILE A 162 3.86 -44.03 -1.52
CA ILE A 162 5.14 -44.67 -1.81
C ILE A 162 5.67 -45.47 -0.62
N GLY A 163 5.47 -44.96 0.59
CA GLY A 163 5.86 -45.64 1.82
C GLY A 163 4.80 -46.65 2.24
N SER A 164 5.20 -47.87 2.56
CA SER A 164 4.30 -48.90 3.15
C SER A 164 3.82 -48.55 4.58
N GLY A 165 4.17 -47.35 5.08
CA GLY A 165 4.02 -46.92 6.46
C GLY A 165 2.89 -45.92 6.70
N GLY A 166 1.69 -46.18 6.17
CA GLY A 166 0.47 -45.45 6.52
C GLY A 166 0.51 -43.92 6.30
N VAL A 167 -0.55 -43.24 6.74
CA VAL A 167 -0.65 -41.78 6.62
C VAL A 167 -0.03 -41.13 7.86
N ALA A 168 0.90 -40.20 7.66
CA ALA A 168 1.44 -39.38 8.74
C ALA A 168 0.37 -38.39 9.26
N VAL A 169 -0.45 -38.87 10.21
CA VAL A 169 -1.64 -38.17 10.71
C VAL A 169 -1.32 -36.77 11.25
N GLY A 170 -0.22 -36.61 11.98
CA GLY A 170 0.20 -35.30 12.52
C GLY A 170 0.42 -34.25 11.44
N SER A 171 1.17 -34.59 10.39
CA SER A 171 1.39 -33.70 9.25
C SER A 171 0.12 -33.47 8.41
N ALA A 172 -0.76 -34.48 8.31
CA ALA A 172 -2.05 -34.32 7.66
C ALA A 172 -2.92 -33.28 8.38
N LEU A 173 -2.98 -33.34 9.71
CA LEU A 173 -3.72 -32.38 10.52
C LEU A 173 -3.19 -30.96 10.37
N VAL A 174 -1.86 -30.79 10.38
CA VAL A 174 -1.23 -29.47 10.16
C VAL A 174 -1.56 -28.92 8.78
N ALA A 175 -1.51 -29.76 7.73
CA ALA A 175 -1.86 -29.36 6.38
C ALA A 175 -3.32 -28.89 6.29
N VAL A 176 -4.26 -29.66 6.85
CA VAL A 176 -5.69 -29.28 6.91
C VAL A 176 -5.88 -27.98 7.68
N LEU A 177 -5.18 -27.79 8.81
CA LEU A 177 -5.28 -26.58 9.62
C LEU A 177 -4.84 -25.33 8.84
N PHE A 178 -3.74 -25.41 8.08
CA PHE A 178 -3.31 -24.33 7.19
C PHE A 178 -4.33 -24.05 6.07
N ILE A 179 -4.93 -25.09 5.47
CA ILE A 179 -5.97 -24.92 4.45
C ILE A 179 -7.19 -24.21 5.05
N VAL A 180 -7.68 -24.68 6.20
CA VAL A 180 -8.85 -24.11 6.88
C VAL A 180 -8.61 -22.66 7.21
N ILE A 181 -7.52 -22.33 7.92
CA ILE A 181 -7.20 -20.95 8.27
C ILE A 181 -7.08 -20.08 7.01
N GLY A 182 -6.41 -20.58 5.96
CA GLY A 182 -6.21 -19.85 4.72
C GLY A 182 -7.54 -19.51 4.03
N VAL A 183 -8.45 -20.48 3.93
CA VAL A 183 -9.79 -20.30 3.36
C VAL A 183 -10.61 -19.30 4.18
N PHE A 184 -10.59 -19.40 5.52
CA PHE A 184 -11.29 -18.44 6.39
C PHE A 184 -10.80 -17.00 6.22
N ILE A 185 -9.48 -16.81 6.04
CA ILE A 185 -8.90 -15.49 5.76
C ILE A 185 -9.41 -14.98 4.40
N VAL A 186 -9.40 -15.80 3.34
CA VAL A 186 -9.92 -15.40 2.01
C VAL A 186 -11.39 -15.01 2.08
N LEU A 187 -12.21 -15.81 2.76
CA LEU A 187 -13.64 -15.54 2.96
C LEU A 187 -13.85 -14.21 3.69
N THR A 188 -13.06 -13.92 4.72
CA THR A 188 -13.10 -12.64 5.43
C THR A 188 -12.80 -11.47 4.49
N GLY A 189 -11.80 -11.61 3.61
CA GLY A 189 -11.48 -10.63 2.57
C GLY A 189 -12.63 -10.39 1.59
N LEU A 190 -13.30 -11.46 1.16
CA LEU A 190 -14.46 -11.38 0.27
C LEU A 190 -15.64 -10.67 0.92
N ILE A 191 -15.97 -11.04 2.17
CA ILE A 191 -17.05 -10.42 2.95
C ILE A 191 -16.79 -8.93 3.12
N LEU A 192 -15.59 -8.55 3.56
CA LEU A 192 -15.26 -7.16 3.83
C LEU A 192 -15.30 -6.31 2.55
N ASN A 193 -14.84 -6.85 1.41
CA ASN A 193 -14.98 -6.18 0.12
C ASN A 193 -16.43 -6.05 -0.36
N ALA A 194 -17.27 -7.07 -0.13
CA ALA A 194 -18.69 -6.99 -0.44
C ALA A 194 -19.36 -5.88 0.39
N LEU A 195 -19.06 -5.81 1.69
CA LEU A 195 -19.57 -4.76 2.59
C LEU A 195 -19.13 -3.37 2.13
N THR A 196 -17.85 -3.16 1.79
CA THR A 196 -17.37 -1.87 1.29
C THR A 196 -18.12 -1.45 0.02
N ARG A 197 -18.36 -2.38 -0.92
CA ARG A 197 -19.11 -2.08 -2.15
C ARG A 197 -20.57 -1.72 -1.86
N LEU A 198 -21.22 -2.43 -0.94
CA LEU A 198 -22.60 -2.13 -0.54
C LEU A 198 -22.71 -0.73 0.07
N ILE A 199 -21.82 -0.38 1.00
CA ILE A 199 -21.82 0.95 1.63
C ILE A 199 -21.60 2.05 0.58
N VAL A 200 -20.65 1.88 -0.34
CA VAL A 200 -20.39 2.87 -1.40
C VAL A 200 -21.61 3.06 -2.30
N ASN A 201 -22.29 1.97 -2.66
CA ASN A 201 -23.49 2.03 -3.49
C ASN A 201 -24.64 2.74 -2.76
N VAL A 202 -24.87 2.44 -1.49
CA VAL A 202 -25.91 3.10 -0.68
C VAL A 202 -25.67 4.60 -0.57
N ILE A 203 -24.42 5.02 -0.33
CA ILE A 203 -24.07 6.45 -0.28
C ILE A 203 -24.26 7.12 -1.65
N ALA A 204 -23.95 6.43 -2.75
CA ALA A 204 -24.18 6.96 -4.09
C ALA A 204 -25.68 7.17 -4.36
N GLU A 205 -26.52 6.20 -3.99
CA GLU A 205 -27.98 6.31 -4.12
C GLU A 205 -28.56 7.45 -3.27
N GLU A 206 -28.07 7.68 -2.06
CA GLU A 206 -28.50 8.83 -1.24
C GLU A 206 -28.14 10.17 -1.90
N LYS A 207 -26.92 10.29 -2.42
CA LYS A 207 -26.48 11.52 -3.12
C LYS A 207 -27.30 11.80 -4.38
N GLU A 208 -27.65 10.77 -5.14
CA GLU A 208 -28.52 10.93 -6.32
C GLU A 208 -29.94 11.38 -5.93
N LYS A 209 -30.47 10.87 -4.81
CA LYS A 209 -31.78 11.30 -4.29
C LYS A 209 -31.76 12.75 -3.83
N GLU A 210 -30.72 13.17 -3.11
CA GLU A 210 -30.54 14.57 -2.68
C GLU A 210 -30.45 15.52 -3.87
N ALA A 211 -29.64 15.18 -4.89
CA ALA A 211 -29.51 15.99 -6.10
C ALA A 211 -30.82 16.12 -6.89
N MET A 212 -31.61 15.04 -7.00
CA MET A 212 -32.93 15.09 -7.63
C MET A 212 -33.95 15.92 -6.84
N MET A 213 -33.83 15.99 -5.51
CA MET A 213 -34.70 16.82 -4.68
C MET A 213 -34.39 18.30 -4.88
N ASP A 214 -33.10 18.66 -4.93
CA ASP A 214 -32.64 20.04 -5.13
C ASP A 214 -33.04 20.58 -6.52
N GLU A 215 -32.89 19.77 -7.59
CA GLU A 215 -33.33 20.18 -8.94
C GLU A 215 -34.85 20.43 -9.06
N ARG A 216 -35.67 19.71 -8.26
CA ARG A 216 -37.13 19.93 -8.24
C ARG A 216 -37.51 21.19 -7.49
N VAL A 217 -36.76 21.56 -6.46
CA VAL A 217 -36.97 22.81 -5.70
C VAL A 217 -36.57 24.04 -6.52
N VAL A 218 -35.54 23.94 -7.36
CA VAL A 218 -35.09 25.05 -8.22
C VAL A 218 -36.01 25.30 -9.43
N LYS A 219 -36.75 24.28 -9.88
CA LYS A 219 -37.64 24.36 -11.07
C LYS A 219 -39.13 24.60 -10.76
N GLY A 220 -39.53 24.61 -9.49
CA GLY A 220 -40.91 24.85 -9.04
C GLY A 220 -41.09 26.23 -8.45
#